data_AF-A0A7J2STA7-F1
#
_entry.id   AF-A0A7J2STA7-F1
#
_cell.length_a   1.000
_cell.length_b   1.000
_cell.length_c   1.000
_cell.angle_alpha   90.00
_cell.angle_beta   90.00
_cell.angle_gamma   90.00
#
_symmetry.space_group_name_H-M   'P 1'
#
loop_
_entity.id
_entity.type
_entity.pdbx_description
1 polymer ?
#
loop_
_entity_poly.entity_id
_entity_poly.type
_entity_poly.pdbx_seq_one_letter_code
_entity_poly.pdbx_strand_id
1 'polypeptide(L)' 'MICGVDEAGRGPVIGPMVVAGVQLEDKQVLEGLNIRD' A
#
# COMPACT_ATOMS: atom_id res chain seq x y z
N MET A 1 -12.98 0.47 10.23
CA MET A 1 -12.59 0.44 8.80
C MET A 1 -11.61 1.55 8.51
N ILE A 2 -10.41 1.20 8.05
CA ILE A 2 -9.33 2.11 7.67
C ILE A 2 -8.87 1.69 6.27
N CYS A 3 -8.58 2.65 5.39
CA CYS A 3 -8.04 2.40 4.07
C CYS A 3 -6.72 3.17 3.90
N GLY A 4 -5.69 2.48 3.43
CA GLY A 4 -4.43 3.08 2.99
C GLY A 4 -4.32 2.99 1.48
N VAL A 5 -3.87 4.06 0.83
CA VAL A 5 -3.67 4.13 -0.62
C VAL A 5 -2.26 4.63 -0.88
N ASP A 6 -1.58 4.01 -1.84
CA ASP A 6 -0.25 4.42 -2.26
C ASP A 6 -0.03 4.12 -3.76
N GLU A 7 0.98 4.75 -4.33
CA GLU A 7 1.34 4.60 -5.73
C GLU A 7 2.80 4.17 -5.94
N ALA A 8 3.02 3.45 -7.04
CA ALA A 8 4.35 3.09 -7.50
C ALA A 8 4.51 3.41 -8.99
N GLY A 9 5.71 3.84 -9.37
CA GLY A 9 6.01 4.19 -10.75
C GLY A 9 5.77 5.66 -11.11
N ARG A 10 5.78 6.58 -10.14
CA ARG A 10 5.82 8.02 -10.41
C ARG A 10 7.27 8.46 -10.70
N GLY A 11 7.69 8.36 -11.95
CA GLY A 11 9.03 8.83 -12.38
C GLY A 11 9.76 7.99 -13.44
N PRO A 12 9.60 6.66 -13.51
CA PRO A 12 10.17 5.86 -14.59
C PRO A 12 9.71 6.33 -15.97
N VAL A 13 10.61 6.23 -16.96
CA VAL A 13 10.33 6.61 -18.36
C VAL A 13 9.47 5.54 -19.06
N ILE A 14 9.61 4.28 -18.65
CA ILE A 14 8.93 3.12 -19.22
C ILE A 14 8.33 2.31 -18.09
N GLY A 15 7.12 1.80 -18.32
CA GLY A 15 6.34 1.02 -17.36
C GLY A 15 5.11 1.80 -16.88
N PRO A 16 4.06 1.10 -16.43
CA PRO A 16 2.84 1.75 -15.95
C PRO A 16 3.06 2.36 -14.56
N MET A 17 2.30 3.42 -14.26
CA MET A 17 2.05 3.83 -12.89
C MET A 17 0.91 2.99 -12.32
N VAL A 18 1.07 2.48 -11.11
CA VAL A 18 0.08 1.65 -10.42
C VAL A 18 -0.31 2.33 -9.12
N VAL A 19 -1.62 2.34 -8.85
CA VAL A 19 -2.19 2.80 -7.58
C VAL A 19 -2.88 1.62 -6.93
N ALA A 20 -2.61 1.39 -5.65
CA ALA A 20 -3.22 0.31 -4.88
C ALA A 20 -3.86 0.86 -3.60
N GLY A 21 -4.97 0.26 -3.20
CA GLY A 21 -5.65 0.54 -1.94
C GLY A 21 -5.81 -0.74 -1.13
N VAL A 22 -5.61 -0.65 0.18
CA VAL A 22 -5.79 -1.75 1.13
C VAL A 22 -6.73 -1.29 2.22
N GLN A 23 -7.84 -2.02 2.41
CA GLN A 23 -8.83 -1.76 3.45
C GLN A 23 -8.77 -2.84 4.54
N LEU A 24 -8.88 -2.39 5.79
CA LEU A 24 -8.85 -3.23 6.98
C LEU A 24 -10.02 -2.86 7.90
N GLU A 25 -10.57 -3.84 8.62
CA GLU A 25 -11.48 -3.55 9.73
C GLU A 25 -10.70 -3.07 10.96
N ASP A 26 -9.60 -3.76 11.28
CA ASP A 26 -8.68 -3.51 12.39
C ASP A 26 -7.23 -3.42 11.89
N LYS A 27 -6.41 -2.58 12.52
CA LYS A 27 -4.99 -2.43 12.21
C LYS A 27 -4.13 -3.55 12.81
N GLN A 28 -4.58 -4.23 13.86
CA GLN A 28 -3.84 -5.31 14.52
C GLN A 28 -3.47 -6.46 13.58
N VAL A 29 -4.23 -6.65 12.49
CA VAL A 29 -3.96 -7.68 11.47
C VAL A 29 -2.62 -7.44 10.76
N LEU A 30 -2.05 -6.24 10.86
CA LEU A 30 -0.75 -5.89 10.30
C LEU A 30 0.42 -6.12 11.26
N GLU A 31 0.16 -6.42 12.54
CA GLU A 31 1.19 -6.68 13.54
C GLU A 31 1.95 -7.97 13.21
N GLY A 32 3.28 -7.92 13.28
CA GLY A 32 4.14 -9.07 12.97
C GLY A 32 4.37 -9.35 11.47
N LEU A 33 3.72 -8.60 10.56
CA LEU A 33 3.92 -8.75 9.11
C LEU A 33 5.14 -8.00 8.57
N ASN A 34 5.86 -7.23 9.39
CA ASN A 34 7.03 -6.43 9.00
C ASN A 34 6.79 -5.58 7.73
N ILE A 35 5.65 -4.88 7.68
CA ILE A 35 5.27 -4.02 6.55
C ILE A 35 5.84 -2.59 6.64
N ARG A 36 6.46 -2.23 7.77
CA ARG A 36 6.99 -0.88 8.03
C ARG A 36 8.47 -0.74 7.71
N ASP A 37 9.24 -1.80 7.95
CA ASP A 37 10.70 -1.85 7.93
C ASP A 37 11.15 -3.15 7.26
#